data_AF-A0A9D2HYF0-F1
#
_entry.id   AF-A0A9D2HYF0-F1
#
_cell.length_a   1.000
_cell.length_b   1.000
_cell.length_c   1.000
_cell.angle_alpha   90.00
_cell.angle_beta   90.00
_cell.angle_gamma   90.00
#
_symmetry.space_group_name_H-M   'P 1'
#
loop_
_entity.id
_entity.type
_entity.pdbx_description
1 polymer ?
#
loop_
_entity_poly.entity_id
_entity_poly.type
_entity_poly.pdbx_seq_one_letter_code
_entity_poly.pdbx_strand_id
1 'polypeptide(L)'
;MNGIFITLEGPDGSGKTTALQAIVRALPAYTDKKIVTTREPGGSPIAEKIRTIVLDPEHTEMDPRTEALLYAASRRQHLVEKVIPVLEQGDLVLCDRFVDSSIAYQGHARGIGEAGIFQINDFATGGIQPDLTLYIDISPEEGLRRIQKNQDSRENNRLDRETLVFHEKVREGYLQLLDQHPDRIVKIDGSQTPEEVAKSCIDHITKYLSTDKK
;
A
#
# COMPACT_ATOMS: atom_id res chain seq x y z
N MET A 1 -20.68 -5.06 -2.77
CA MET A 1 -20.18 -4.11 -3.79
C MET A 1 -19.64 -4.93 -4.95
N ASN A 2 -19.78 -4.47 -6.20
CA ASN A 2 -19.36 -5.23 -7.39
C ASN A 2 -18.10 -4.65 -8.06
N GLY A 3 -17.48 -3.65 -7.42
CA GLY A 3 -16.19 -3.11 -7.82
C GLY A 3 -15.04 -3.95 -7.30
N ILE A 4 -13.85 -3.67 -7.82
CA ILE A 4 -12.63 -4.43 -7.50
C ILE A 4 -11.63 -3.50 -6.87
N PHE A 5 -11.15 -3.85 -5.68
CA PHE A 5 -10.18 -3.10 -4.91
C PHE A 5 -8.84 -3.82 -4.87
N ILE A 6 -7.83 -3.26 -5.54
CA ILE A 6 -6.49 -3.83 -5.62
C ILE A 6 -5.50 -2.88 -4.95
N THR A 7 -4.65 -3.42 -4.07
CA THR A 7 -3.60 -2.66 -3.40
C THR A 7 -2.21 -3.08 -3.86
N LEU A 8 -1.29 -2.12 -3.91
CA LEU A 8 0.13 -2.37 -4.10
C LEU A 8 0.85 -2.07 -2.79
N GLU A 9 1.58 -3.05 -2.30
CA GLU A 9 2.27 -3.02 -1.01
C GLU A 9 3.77 -3.29 -1.19
N GLY A 10 4.56 -2.94 -0.17
CA GLY A 10 6.01 -3.10 -0.19
C GLY A 10 6.75 -1.92 0.43
N PRO A 11 8.02 -2.08 0.79
CA PRO A 11 8.82 -0.98 1.34
C PRO A 11 9.04 0.13 0.30
N ASP A 12 9.52 1.29 0.74
CA ASP A 12 9.97 2.31 -0.18
C ASP A 12 11.16 1.80 -1.02
N GLY A 13 11.27 2.26 -2.27
CA GLY A 13 12.27 1.75 -3.21
C GLY A 13 11.92 0.41 -3.88
N SER A 14 10.79 -0.23 -3.53
CA SER A 14 10.39 -1.51 -4.15
C SER A 14 9.92 -1.40 -5.61
N GLY A 15 9.59 -0.20 -6.09
CA GLY A 15 9.13 0.01 -7.48
C GLY A 15 7.62 0.12 -7.66
N LYS A 16 6.84 0.21 -6.56
CA LYS A 16 5.37 0.38 -6.58
C LYS A 16 4.89 1.44 -7.56
N THR A 17 5.46 2.65 -7.51
CA THR A 17 5.03 3.76 -8.37
C THR A 17 5.25 3.45 -9.86
N THR A 18 6.39 2.86 -10.21
CA THR A 18 6.70 2.45 -11.58
C THR A 18 5.77 1.35 -12.06
N ALA A 19 5.54 0.32 -11.23
CA ALA A 19 4.60 -0.75 -11.53
C ALA A 19 3.17 -0.21 -11.70
N LEU A 20 2.71 0.66 -10.80
CA LEU A 20 1.38 1.28 -10.87
C LEU A 20 1.18 2.05 -12.18
N GLN A 21 2.16 2.84 -12.62
CA GLN A 21 2.10 3.56 -13.89
C GLN A 21 2.03 2.62 -15.11
N ALA A 22 2.70 1.47 -15.06
CA ALA A 22 2.63 0.47 -16.13
C ALA A 22 1.27 -0.24 -16.13
N ILE A 23 0.76 -0.62 -14.94
CA ILE A 23 -0.56 -1.24 -14.75
C ILE A 23 -1.66 -0.34 -15.30
N VAL A 24 -1.68 0.94 -14.93
CA VAL A 24 -2.69 1.91 -15.41
C VAL A 24 -2.71 2.04 -16.93
N ARG A 25 -1.56 1.93 -17.58
CA ARG A 25 -1.45 1.98 -19.04
C ARG A 25 -1.92 0.68 -19.70
N ALA A 26 -1.70 -0.47 -19.05
CA ALA A 26 -1.99 -1.78 -19.64
C ALA A 26 -3.41 -2.28 -19.39
N LEU A 27 -3.96 -2.07 -18.19
CA LEU A 27 -5.25 -2.64 -17.78
C LEU A 27 -6.47 -2.26 -18.63
N PRO A 28 -6.56 -1.07 -19.26
CA PRO A 28 -7.68 -0.77 -20.16
C PRO A 28 -7.86 -1.77 -21.32
N ALA A 29 -6.82 -2.55 -21.66
CA ALA A 29 -6.93 -3.60 -22.68
C ALA A 29 -7.62 -4.89 -22.19
N TYR A 30 -7.84 -5.04 -20.88
CA TYR A 30 -8.33 -6.28 -20.25
C TYR A 30 -9.69 -6.13 -19.55
N THR A 31 -10.17 -4.91 -19.36
CA THR A 31 -11.43 -4.62 -18.67
C THR A 31 -12.04 -3.31 -19.16
N ASP A 32 -13.38 -3.26 -19.20
CA ASP A 32 -14.15 -2.05 -19.49
C ASP A 32 -14.47 -1.22 -18.24
N LYS A 33 -14.12 -1.73 -17.05
CA LYS A 33 -14.29 -0.99 -15.79
C LYS A 33 -13.45 0.27 -15.80
N LYS A 34 -13.99 1.38 -15.29
CA LYS A 34 -13.18 2.59 -15.04
C LYS A 34 -12.12 2.26 -14.01
N ILE A 35 -10.90 2.72 -14.25
CA ILE A 35 -9.77 2.52 -13.35
C ILE A 35 -9.48 3.83 -12.63
N VAL A 36 -9.58 3.81 -11.30
CA VAL A 36 -9.23 4.95 -10.45
C VAL A 36 -7.99 4.60 -9.65
N THR A 37 -6.99 5.48 -9.69
CA THR A 37 -5.79 5.33 -8.87
C THR A 37 -5.79 6.26 -7.67
N THR A 38 -5.22 5.77 -6.58
CA THR A 38 -5.09 6.53 -5.35
C THR A 38 -3.94 6.02 -4.48
N ARG A 39 -3.68 6.66 -3.33
CA ARG A 39 -2.60 6.30 -2.41
C ARG A 39 -2.96 6.59 -0.96
N GLU A 40 -2.33 5.87 -0.05
CA GLU A 40 -2.36 6.15 1.38
C GLU A 40 -0.95 6.34 1.98
N PRO A 41 -0.81 7.19 3.02
CA PRO A 41 -1.81 8.13 3.52
C PRO A 41 -2.01 9.27 2.51
N GLY A 42 -3.22 9.84 2.45
CA GLY A 42 -3.60 10.87 1.48
C GLY A 42 -4.76 10.46 0.57
N GLY A 43 -4.79 11.02 -0.64
CA GLY A 43 -5.79 10.72 -1.65
C GLY A 43 -7.08 11.55 -1.58
N SER A 44 -7.26 12.36 -0.53
CA SER A 44 -8.44 13.20 -0.29
C SER A 44 -8.05 14.48 0.48
N PRO A 45 -8.78 15.62 0.39
CA PRO A 45 -8.34 16.89 0.97
C PRO A 45 -8.01 16.84 2.48
N ILE A 46 -8.83 16.13 3.27
CA ILE A 46 -8.56 15.94 4.70
C ILE A 46 -7.45 14.91 4.92
N ALA A 47 -7.46 13.81 4.15
CA ALA A 47 -6.43 12.78 4.25
C ALA A 47 -5.02 13.32 3.92
N GLU A 48 -4.91 14.26 2.98
CA GLU A 48 -3.65 14.94 2.64
C GLU A 48 -3.16 15.86 3.78
N LYS A 49 -4.05 16.55 4.50
CA LYS A 49 -3.66 17.32 5.69
C LYS A 49 -3.09 16.41 6.78
N ILE A 50 -3.70 15.25 6.99
CA ILE A 50 -3.20 14.25 7.94
C ILE A 50 -1.85 13.69 7.46
N ARG A 51 -1.71 13.42 6.16
CA ARG A 51 -0.43 12.99 5.55
C ARG A 51 0.69 13.98 5.86
N THR A 52 0.45 15.28 5.71
CA THR A 52 1.43 16.31 6.04
C THR A 52 1.93 16.16 7.48
N ILE A 53 1.03 15.97 8.45
CA ILE A 53 1.39 15.82 9.86
C ILE A 53 2.23 14.55 10.09
N VAL A 54 1.81 13.42 9.53
CA VAL A 54 2.43 12.10 9.80
C VAL A 54 3.82 11.96 9.16
N LEU A 55 4.00 12.55 7.98
CA LEU A 55 5.24 12.44 7.20
C LEU A 55 6.24 13.55 7.47
N ASP A 56 5.86 14.61 8.17
CA ASP A 56 6.75 15.72 8.50
C ASP A 56 7.98 15.20 9.27
N PRO A 57 9.20 15.34 8.71
CA PRO A 57 10.43 14.91 9.37
C PRO A 57 10.69 15.61 10.71
N GLU A 58 10.08 16.77 10.96
CA GLU A 58 10.30 17.54 12.19
C GLU A 58 9.48 17.02 13.38
N HIS A 59 8.39 16.27 13.14
CA HIS A 59 7.55 15.68 14.20
C HIS A 59 8.15 14.39 14.79
N THR A 60 9.39 14.47 15.27
CA THR A 60 10.14 13.34 15.84
C THR A 60 9.59 12.85 17.19
N GLU A 61 8.84 13.70 17.88
CA GLU A 61 8.22 13.44 19.18
C GLU A 61 6.89 12.65 19.09
N MET A 62 6.39 12.39 17.88
CA MET A 62 5.12 11.72 17.67
C MET A 62 5.11 10.31 18.27
N ASP A 63 4.18 10.06 19.19
CA ASP A 63 3.96 8.75 19.78
C ASP A 63 3.54 7.72 18.71
N PRO A 64 4.05 6.47 18.73
CA PRO A 64 3.72 5.46 17.73
C PRO A 64 2.22 5.14 17.62
N ARG A 65 1.45 5.18 18.71
CA ARG A 65 0.00 4.97 18.66
C ARG A 65 -0.71 6.18 18.06
N THR A 66 -0.22 7.39 18.31
CA THR A 66 -0.72 8.60 17.64
C THR A 66 -0.50 8.51 16.13
N GLU A 67 0.68 8.09 15.69
CA GLU A 67 0.97 7.81 14.28
C GLU A 67 -0.05 6.82 13.69
N ALA A 68 -0.27 5.68 14.34
CA ALA A 68 -1.22 4.67 13.89
C ALA A 68 -2.67 5.18 13.78
N LEU A 69 -3.13 5.97 14.76
CA LEU A 69 -4.48 6.55 14.77
C LEU A 69 -4.66 7.58 13.66
N LEU A 70 -3.63 8.39 13.37
CA LEU A 70 -3.65 9.33 12.25
C LEU A 70 -3.70 8.60 10.91
N TYR A 71 -2.93 7.52 10.73
CA TYR A 71 -3.07 6.66 9.54
C TYR A 71 -4.48 6.12 9.37
N ALA A 72 -5.08 5.59 10.45
CA ALA A 72 -6.45 5.07 10.41
C ALA A 72 -7.50 6.17 10.11
N ALA A 73 -7.34 7.37 10.67
CA ALA A 73 -8.19 8.52 10.37
C ALA A 73 -8.08 8.97 8.91
N SER A 74 -6.86 9.06 8.38
CA SER A 74 -6.59 9.37 6.97
C SER A 74 -7.25 8.34 6.04
N ARG A 75 -7.10 7.05 6.36
CA ARG A 75 -7.70 5.92 5.64
C ARG A 75 -9.22 5.98 5.61
N ARG A 76 -9.88 6.22 6.75
CA ARG A 76 -11.35 6.31 6.80
C ARG A 76 -11.83 7.39 5.83
N GLN A 77 -11.22 8.57 5.88
CA GLN A 77 -11.64 9.69 5.05
C GLN A 77 -11.38 9.42 3.56
N HIS A 78 -10.22 8.85 3.24
CA HIS A 78 -9.87 8.44 1.89
C HIS A 78 -10.86 7.42 1.31
N LEU A 79 -11.25 6.41 2.10
CA LEU A 79 -12.22 5.41 1.69
C LEU A 79 -13.57 6.02 1.33
N VAL A 80 -14.14 6.83 2.21
CA VAL A 80 -15.49 7.39 2.01
C VAL A 80 -15.56 8.37 0.84
N GLU A 81 -14.50 9.15 0.61
CA GLU A 81 -14.51 10.16 -0.44
C GLU A 81 -14.11 9.61 -1.82
N LYS A 82 -13.26 8.57 -1.87
CA LYS A 82 -12.62 8.18 -3.12
C LYS A 82 -12.74 6.72 -3.49
N VAL A 83 -12.67 5.81 -2.52
CA VAL A 83 -12.65 4.36 -2.83
C VAL A 83 -14.07 3.82 -2.92
N ILE A 84 -14.87 3.98 -1.86
CA ILE A 84 -16.23 3.43 -1.78
C ILE A 84 -17.10 3.85 -2.96
N PRO A 85 -17.15 5.14 -3.37
CA PRO A 85 -17.99 5.54 -4.51
C PRO A 85 -17.63 4.84 -5.83
N VAL A 86 -16.35 4.51 -6.03
CA VAL A 86 -15.88 3.78 -7.23
C VAL A 86 -16.26 2.31 -7.14
N LEU A 87 -16.09 1.70 -5.97
CA LEU A 87 -16.45 0.30 -5.76
C LEU A 87 -17.97 0.06 -5.87
N GLU A 88 -18.79 1.02 -5.42
CA GLU A 88 -20.25 0.99 -5.57
C GLU A 88 -20.70 1.08 -7.03
N GLN A 89 -19.93 1.78 -7.88
CA GLN A 89 -20.18 1.86 -9.33
C GLN A 89 -19.77 0.59 -10.09
N GLY A 90 -19.17 -0.39 -9.41
CA GLY A 90 -18.67 -1.61 -10.05
C GLY A 90 -17.31 -1.41 -10.71
N ASP A 91 -16.63 -0.30 -10.44
CA ASP A 91 -15.36 0.06 -11.05
C ASP A 91 -14.14 -0.44 -10.27
N LEU A 92 -12.95 -0.24 -10.82
CA LEU A 92 -11.69 -0.77 -10.28
C LEU A 92 -10.89 0.34 -9.60
N VAL A 93 -10.47 0.10 -8.35
CA VAL A 93 -9.56 0.97 -7.60
C VAL A 93 -8.18 0.32 -7.49
N LEU A 94 -7.14 1.03 -7.91
CA LEU A 94 -5.73 0.70 -7.64
C LEU A 94 -5.21 1.65 -6.55
N CYS A 95 -4.80 1.12 -5.41
CA CYS A 95 -4.31 1.92 -4.28
C CYS A 95 -2.86 1.59 -3.91
N ASP A 96 -1.99 2.60 -3.90
CA ASP A 96 -0.64 2.50 -3.35
C ASP A 96 -0.72 2.55 -1.82
N ARG A 97 -0.46 1.42 -1.18
CA ARG A 97 -0.61 1.14 0.26
C ARG A 97 -2.05 1.12 0.77
N PHE A 98 -2.28 0.31 1.80
CA PHE A 98 -3.52 0.22 2.58
C PHE A 98 -3.22 -0.33 3.99
N VAL A 99 -4.13 -1.13 4.55
CA VAL A 99 -4.05 -1.67 5.93
C VAL A 99 -2.81 -2.54 6.15
N ASP A 100 -2.36 -3.29 5.14
CA ASP A 100 -1.18 -4.16 5.25
C ASP A 100 0.09 -3.34 5.57
N SER A 101 0.24 -2.14 4.98
CA SER A 101 1.28 -1.18 5.39
C SER A 101 1.18 -0.83 6.88
N SER A 102 -0.02 -0.60 7.42
CA SER A 102 -0.17 -0.26 8.83
C SER A 102 0.22 -1.42 9.75
N ILE A 103 -0.13 -2.65 9.39
CA ILE A 103 0.26 -3.82 10.17
C ILE A 103 1.78 -4.02 10.14
N ALA A 104 2.41 -3.94 8.96
CA ALA A 104 3.86 -4.11 8.83
C ALA A 104 4.67 -3.00 9.52
N TYR A 105 4.29 -1.73 9.35
CA TYR A 105 5.03 -0.60 9.90
C TYR A 105 4.67 -0.34 11.37
N GLN A 106 3.39 -0.07 11.67
CA GLN A 106 2.96 0.29 13.02
C GLN A 106 2.76 -0.93 13.92
N GLY A 107 2.21 -2.02 13.39
CA GLY A 107 1.96 -3.23 14.18
C GLY A 107 3.26 -3.94 14.55
N HIS A 108 4.02 -4.30 13.52
CA HIS A 108 5.21 -5.14 13.63
C HIS A 108 6.47 -4.31 13.91
N ALA A 109 6.88 -3.42 12.99
CA ALA A 109 8.17 -2.73 13.10
C ALA A 109 8.26 -1.75 14.28
N ARG A 110 7.19 -0.99 14.55
CA ARG A 110 7.08 -0.14 15.76
C ARG A 110 6.76 -0.92 17.04
N GLY A 111 6.35 -2.19 16.93
CA GLY A 111 6.04 -3.05 18.08
C GLY A 111 4.78 -2.66 18.86
N ILE A 112 3.82 -1.98 18.23
CA ILE A 112 2.55 -1.58 18.89
C ILE A 112 1.62 -2.79 19.08
N GLY A 113 1.79 -3.83 18.26
CA GLY A 113 0.99 -5.05 18.26
C GLY A 113 0.04 -5.11 17.08
N GLU A 114 0.19 -6.14 16.25
CA GLU A 114 -0.55 -6.32 15.00
C GLU A 114 -2.06 -6.42 15.20
N ALA A 115 -2.51 -7.15 16.23
CA ALA A 115 -3.93 -7.31 16.52
C ALA A 115 -4.63 -5.98 16.85
N GLY A 116 -3.96 -5.09 17.59
CA GLY A 116 -4.51 -3.76 17.91
C GLY A 116 -4.59 -2.87 16.67
N ILE A 117 -3.56 -2.91 15.82
CA ILE A 117 -3.57 -2.19 14.54
C ILE A 117 -4.64 -2.72 13.60
N PHE A 118 -4.84 -4.04 13.54
CA PHE A 118 -5.91 -4.66 12.78
C PHE A 118 -7.27 -4.16 13.26
N GLN A 119 -7.56 -4.18 14.58
CA GLN A 119 -8.84 -3.74 15.14
C GLN A 119 -9.16 -2.27 14.84
N ILE A 120 -8.18 -1.37 15.00
CA ILE A 120 -8.37 0.05 14.69
C ILE A 120 -8.68 0.23 13.20
N ASN A 121 -8.02 -0.55 12.34
CA ASN A 121 -8.24 -0.46 10.90
C ASN A 121 -9.52 -1.12 10.44
N ASP A 122 -9.94 -2.23 11.05
CA ASP A 122 -11.25 -2.84 10.77
C ASP A 122 -12.38 -1.85 11.09
N PHE A 123 -12.28 -1.14 12.21
CA PHE A 123 -13.18 -0.03 12.52
C PHE A 123 -13.12 1.09 11.47
N ALA A 124 -11.93 1.49 11.05
CA ALA A 124 -11.76 2.56 10.06
C ALA A 124 -12.27 2.17 8.66
N THR A 125 -12.08 0.93 8.23
CA THR A 125 -12.51 0.47 6.90
C THR A 125 -13.98 0.04 6.88
N GLY A 126 -14.57 -0.25 8.04
CA GLY A 126 -15.90 -0.83 8.11
C GLY A 126 -15.94 -2.23 7.49
N GLY A 127 -14.86 -3.00 7.65
CA GLY A 127 -14.69 -4.34 7.08
C GLY A 127 -14.32 -4.39 5.61
N ILE A 128 -14.14 -3.25 4.93
CA ILE A 128 -13.66 -3.24 3.54
C ILE A 128 -12.20 -3.70 3.50
N GLN A 129 -11.94 -4.71 2.67
CA GLN A 129 -10.62 -5.28 2.42
C GLN A 129 -10.31 -5.26 0.92
N PRO A 130 -9.02 -5.26 0.53
CA PRO A 130 -8.64 -5.46 -0.86
C PRO A 130 -9.02 -6.87 -1.33
N ASP A 131 -9.50 -6.94 -2.57
CA ASP A 131 -9.73 -8.19 -3.29
C ASP A 131 -8.40 -8.86 -3.69
N LEU A 132 -7.39 -8.04 -4.01
CA LEU A 132 -6.04 -8.48 -4.36
C LEU A 132 -5.02 -7.48 -3.81
N THR A 133 -3.95 -7.99 -3.22
CA THR A 133 -2.80 -7.21 -2.77
C THR A 133 -1.54 -7.73 -3.45
N LEU A 134 -0.85 -6.86 -4.18
CA LEU A 134 0.44 -7.15 -4.79
C LEU A 134 1.54 -6.64 -3.86
N TYR A 135 2.19 -7.54 -3.12
CA TYR A 135 3.32 -7.21 -2.27
C TYR A 135 4.63 -7.32 -3.05
N ILE A 136 5.25 -6.18 -3.36
CA ILE A 136 6.52 -6.11 -4.06
C ILE A 136 7.65 -6.22 -3.02
N ASP A 137 8.17 -7.44 -2.87
CA ASP A 137 9.24 -7.78 -1.93
C ASP A 137 10.60 -7.34 -2.47
N ILE A 138 11.38 -6.67 -1.62
CA ILE A 138 12.76 -6.32 -1.93
C ILE A 138 13.57 -6.32 -0.64
N SER A 139 14.88 -6.59 -0.73
CA SER A 139 15.74 -6.48 0.45
C SER A 139 15.76 -5.04 0.96
N PRO A 140 15.79 -4.82 2.29
CA PRO A 140 15.89 -3.49 2.87
C PRO A 140 17.07 -2.67 2.33
N GLU A 141 18.22 -3.32 2.14
CA GLU A 141 19.45 -2.68 1.63
C GLU A 141 19.26 -2.16 0.21
N GLU A 142 18.69 -2.98 -0.67
CA GLU A 142 18.44 -2.59 -2.05
C GLU A 142 17.34 -1.51 -2.14
N GLY A 143 16.29 -1.62 -1.31
CA GLY A 143 15.26 -0.59 -1.18
C GLY A 143 15.86 0.76 -0.80
N LEU A 144 16.66 0.80 0.27
CA LEU A 144 17.36 2.00 0.73
C LEU A 144 18.33 2.54 -0.32
N ARG A 145 19.06 1.68 -1.04
CA ARG A 145 19.96 2.09 -2.13
C ARG A 145 19.19 2.79 -3.25
N ARG A 146 18.02 2.27 -3.63
CA ARG A 146 17.14 2.89 -4.64
C ARG A 146 16.55 4.22 -4.15
N ILE A 147 16.20 4.32 -2.87
CA ILE A 147 15.75 5.56 -2.24
C ILE A 147 16.83 6.63 -2.32
N GLN A 148 18.07 6.31 -1.92
CA GLN A 148 19.21 7.23 -1.97
C GLN A 148 19.48 7.74 -3.39
N LYS A 149 19.45 6.83 -4.39
CA LYS A 149 19.64 7.21 -5.80
C LYS A 149 18.57 8.17 -6.32
N ASN A 150 17.37 8.14 -5.77
CA ASN A 150 16.22 8.94 -6.21
C ASN A 150 15.89 10.10 -5.26
N GLN A 151 16.78 10.44 -4.32
CA GLN A 151 16.53 11.45 -3.28
C GLN A 151 16.02 12.79 -3.83
N ASP A 152 16.56 13.26 -4.96
CA ASP A 152 16.17 14.54 -5.59
C ASP A 152 14.74 14.53 -6.18
N SER A 153 14.14 13.36 -6.33
CA SER A 153 12.84 13.15 -6.99
C SER A 153 11.74 12.63 -6.07
N ARG A 154 12.01 12.51 -4.76
CA ARG A 154 11.03 12.05 -3.76
C ARG A 154 10.89 13.04 -2.60
N GLU A 155 9.74 12.98 -1.95
CA GLU A 155 9.54 13.63 -0.65
C GLU A 155 10.45 12.94 0.39
N ASN A 156 11.28 13.73 1.08
CA ASN A 156 11.97 13.27 2.28
C ASN A 156 10.93 13.17 3.40
N ASN A 157 10.69 11.97 3.89
CA ASN A 157 9.65 11.73 4.89
C ASN A 157 10.26 11.24 6.21
N ARG A 158 9.50 11.39 7.31
CA ARG A 158 9.95 10.99 8.66
C ARG A 158 10.39 9.52 8.75
N LEU A 159 9.78 8.62 7.96
CA LEU A 159 10.14 7.19 7.93
C LEU A 159 11.47 6.92 7.21
N ASP A 160 11.98 7.86 6.40
CA ASP A 160 13.30 7.74 5.77
C ASP A 160 14.46 7.89 6.77
N ARG A 161 14.18 8.40 7.98
CA ARG A 161 15.15 8.50 9.08
C ARG A 161 15.28 7.21 9.88
N GLU A 162 14.51 6.18 9.55
CA GLU A 162 14.54 4.90 10.24
C GLU A 162 15.77 4.07 9.90
N THR A 163 16.11 3.15 10.81
CA THR A 163 17.31 2.31 10.67
C THR A 163 17.09 1.13 9.73
N LEU A 164 18.18 0.53 9.24
CA LEU A 164 18.11 -0.74 8.48
C LEU A 164 17.30 -1.81 9.24
N VAL A 165 17.51 -1.92 10.55
CA VAL A 165 16.78 -2.86 11.43
C VAL A 165 15.28 -2.60 11.43
N PHE A 166 14.85 -1.34 11.33
CA PHE A 166 13.43 -1.02 11.20
C PHE A 166 12.87 -1.53 9.86
N HIS A 167 13.59 -1.31 8.76
CA HIS A 167 13.18 -1.80 7.44
C HIS A 167 13.18 -3.33 7.32
N GLU A 168 14.12 -4.02 8.00
CA GLU A 168 14.10 -5.48 8.16
C GLU A 168 12.81 -5.94 8.82
N LYS A 169 12.45 -5.34 9.96
CA LYS A 169 11.18 -5.65 10.65
C LYS A 169 9.94 -5.34 9.81
N VAL A 170 9.94 -4.26 9.02
CA VAL A 170 8.85 -3.98 8.09
C VAL A 170 8.69 -5.13 7.09
N ARG A 171 9.79 -5.60 6.51
CA ARG A 171 9.78 -6.73 5.58
C ARG A 171 9.29 -8.00 6.26
N GLU A 172 9.77 -8.29 7.48
CA GLU A 172 9.29 -9.43 8.29
C GLU A 172 7.77 -9.39 8.48
N GLY A 173 7.21 -8.23 8.84
CA GLY A 173 5.77 -8.04 8.99
C GLY A 173 4.98 -8.32 7.70
N TYR A 174 5.49 -7.90 6.53
CA TYR A 174 4.84 -8.24 5.25
C TYR A 174 4.95 -9.72 4.89
N LEU A 175 6.08 -10.37 5.20
CA LEU A 175 6.23 -11.81 4.96
C LEU A 175 5.26 -12.61 5.84
N GLN A 176 5.01 -12.17 7.08
CA GLN A 176 3.99 -12.77 7.93
C GLN A 176 2.58 -12.59 7.38
N LEU A 177 2.26 -11.41 6.84
CA LEU A 177 0.97 -11.15 6.20
C LEU A 177 0.74 -12.04 4.97
N LEU A 178 1.77 -12.31 4.16
CA LEU A 178 1.68 -13.26 3.05
C LEU A 178 1.25 -14.66 3.51
N ASP A 179 1.84 -15.15 4.61
CA ASP A 179 1.52 -16.47 5.16
C ASP A 179 0.11 -16.51 5.78
N GLN A 180 -0.35 -15.40 6.37
CA GLN A 180 -1.67 -15.26 6.99
C GLN A 180 -2.80 -15.08 5.97
N HIS A 181 -2.49 -14.50 4.81
CA HIS A 181 -3.48 -14.12 3.80
C HIS A 181 -3.10 -14.56 2.38
N PRO A 182 -2.77 -15.85 2.15
CA PRO A 182 -2.29 -16.35 0.86
C PRO A 182 -3.34 -16.26 -0.26
N ASP A 183 -4.62 -16.17 0.10
CA ASP A 183 -5.72 -16.08 -0.87
C ASP A 183 -5.85 -14.70 -1.52
N ARG A 184 -5.38 -13.63 -0.84
CA ARG A 184 -5.49 -12.24 -1.34
C ARG A 184 -4.14 -11.56 -1.56
N ILE A 185 -3.08 -11.96 -0.86
CA ILE A 185 -1.76 -11.33 -0.97
C ILE A 185 -0.86 -12.17 -1.85
N VAL A 186 -0.36 -11.57 -2.92
CA VAL A 186 0.57 -12.18 -3.87
C VAL A 186 1.92 -11.50 -3.76
N LYS A 187 2.97 -12.32 -3.58
CA LYS A 187 4.35 -11.86 -3.59
C LYS A 187 4.85 -11.61 -5.02
N ILE A 188 5.42 -10.43 -5.24
CA ILE A 188 6.11 -10.04 -6.47
C ILE A 188 7.59 -9.83 -6.14
N ASP A 189 8.49 -10.36 -6.96
CA ASP A 189 9.94 -10.18 -6.78
C ASP A 189 10.39 -8.79 -7.26
N GLY A 190 10.53 -7.87 -6.32
CA GLY A 190 10.98 -6.49 -6.56
C GLY A 190 12.48 -6.34 -6.84
N SER A 191 13.26 -7.42 -6.76
CA SER A 191 14.69 -7.41 -7.11
C SER A 191 14.92 -7.42 -8.63
N GLN A 192 13.91 -7.82 -9.40
CA GLN A 192 13.91 -7.83 -10.87
C GLN A 192 13.91 -6.43 -11.48
N THR A 193 14.02 -6.36 -12.80
CA THR A 193 13.91 -5.10 -13.54
C THR A 193 12.51 -4.47 -13.39
N PRO A 194 12.38 -3.14 -13.48
CA PRO A 194 11.07 -2.48 -13.40
C PRO A 194 10.04 -3.03 -14.40
N GLU A 195 10.49 -3.43 -15.59
CA GLU A 195 9.67 -4.03 -16.64
C GLU A 195 9.15 -5.42 -16.23
N GLU A 196 10.00 -6.26 -15.65
CA GLU A 196 9.63 -7.59 -15.16
C GLU A 196 8.68 -7.51 -13.95
N VAL A 197 8.95 -6.61 -13.01
CA VAL A 197 8.07 -6.34 -11.86
C VAL A 197 6.70 -5.89 -12.36
N ALA A 198 6.66 -4.91 -13.26
CA ALA A 198 5.40 -4.42 -13.83
C ALA A 198 4.64 -5.51 -14.57
N LYS A 199 5.33 -6.32 -15.39
CA LYS A 199 4.74 -7.45 -16.10
C LYS A 199 4.13 -8.45 -15.12
N SER A 200 4.86 -8.84 -14.08
CA SER A 200 4.37 -9.77 -13.04
C SER A 200 3.10 -9.24 -12.36
N CYS A 201 3.08 -7.95 -11.99
CA CYS A 201 1.88 -7.32 -11.44
C CYS A 201 0.68 -7.37 -12.40
N ILE A 202 0.90 -7.06 -13.69
CA ILE A 202 -0.16 -7.08 -14.71
C ILE A 202 -0.67 -8.51 -14.93
N ASP A 203 0.22 -9.50 -15.01
CA ASP A 203 -0.14 -10.92 -15.18
C ASP A 203 -1.04 -11.40 -14.03
N HIS A 204 -0.72 -11.02 -12.78
CA HIS A 204 -1.56 -11.36 -11.62
C HIS A 204 -2.92 -10.64 -11.60
N ILE A 205 -2.96 -9.34 -11.93
CA ILE A 205 -4.23 -8.61 -11.99
C ILE A 205 -5.12 -9.18 -13.10
N THR A 206 -4.57 -9.40 -14.29
CA THR A 206 -5.36 -9.93 -15.42
C THR A 206 -5.87 -11.33 -15.16
N LYS A 207 -5.07 -12.18 -14.50
CA LYS A 207 -5.52 -13.49 -14.00
C LYS A 207 -6.70 -13.33 -13.05
N TYR A 208 -6.61 -12.45 -12.05
CA TYR A 208 -7.71 -12.18 -11.11
C TYR A 208 -8.98 -11.71 -11.82
N LEU A 209 -8.86 -10.74 -12.74
CA LEU A 209 -9.98 -10.21 -13.52
C LEU A 209 -10.63 -11.28 -14.42
N SER A 210 -9.89 -12.31 -14.82
CA SER A 210 -10.41 -13.40 -15.64
C SER A 210 -11.18 -14.45 -14.82
N THR A 211 -10.81 -14.66 -13.55
CA THR A 211 -11.48 -15.60 -12.65
C THR A 211 -12.78 -15.05 -12.08
N ASP A 212 -12.86 -13.74 -11.90
CA ASP A 212 -14.04 -13.03 -11.38
C ASP A 212 -15.19 -12.91 -12.41
N LYS A 213 -14.93 -13.24 -13.69
CA LYS A 213 -15.96 -13.28 -14.76
C LYS A 213 -16.80 -14.58 -14.77
N LYS A 214 -16.70 -15.44 -13.76
CA LYS A 214 -17.48 -16.69 -13.62
C LYS A 214 -18.43 -16.59 -12.44
#